data_AF-W1YKR0-F1
#
_entry.id   AF-W1YKR0-F1
#
_cell.length_a   1.000
_cell.length_b   1.000
_cell.length_c   1.000
_cell.angle_alpha   90.00
_cell.angle_beta   90.00
_cell.angle_gamma   90.00
#
_symmetry.space_group_name_H-M   'P 1'
#
loop_
_entity.id
_entity.type
_entity.pdbx_description
1 polymer ?
#
loop_
_entity_poly.entity_id
_entity_poly.type
_entity_poly.pdbx_seq_one_letter_code
_entity_poly.pdbx_strand_id
1 'polypeptide(L)' 'GIPMNAWLMKGYFDTVPISLDESAKLDGAGHFRRFWQIVLPLVRPMIAVQALWAFMGPFGDYILSSFLLREKEFYTVAV' A
#
# COMPACT_ATOMS: atom_id res chain seq x y z
N GLY A 1 0.61 -10.01 -6.05
CA GLY A 1 -0.77 -10.53 -6.01
C GLY A 1 -1.43 -10.10 -4.72
N ILE A 2 -2.70 -9.68 -4.75
CA ILE A 2 -3.39 -9.05 -3.59
C ILE A 2 -3.22 -9.86 -2.28
N PRO A 3 -3.36 -11.20 -2.25
CA PRO A 3 -3.20 -11.97 -1.01
C PRO A 3 -1.79 -11.90 -0.40
N MET A 4 -0.75 -12.02 -1.24
CA MET A 4 0.65 -11.92 -0.80
C MET A 4 0.97 -10.53 -0.25
N ASN A 5 0.49 -9.50 -0.95
CA ASN A 5 0.69 -8.11 -0.56
C ASN A 5 0.05 -7.81 0.80
N ALA A 6 -1.16 -8.33 1.04
CA ALA A 6 -1.86 -8.21 2.31
C ALA A 6 -1.11 -8.93 3.44
N TRP A 7 -0.58 -10.14 3.17
CA TRP A 7 0.18 -10.90 4.17
C TRP A 7 1.50 -10.20 4.54
N LEU A 8 2.23 -9.69 3.55
CA LEU A 8 3.44 -8.89 3.78
C LEU A 8 3.15 -7.61 4.56
N MET A 9 2.06 -6.91 4.22
CA MET A 9 1.64 -5.72 4.93
C MET A 9 1.29 -6.04 6.40
N LYS A 10 0.56 -7.15 6.64
CA LYS A 10 0.24 -7.62 7.99
C LYS A 10 1.51 -7.89 8.80
N GLY A 11 2.48 -8.60 8.22
CA GLY A 11 3.76 -8.86 8.88
C GLY A 11 4.50 -7.57 9.25
N TYR A 12 4.40 -6.52 8.43
CA TYR A 12 4.98 -5.21 8.75
C TYR A 12 4.20 -4.49 9.87
N PHE A 13 2.85 -4.52 9.85
CA PHE A 13 2.04 -3.98 10.93
C PHE A 13 2.36 -4.65 12.28
N ASP A 14 2.63 -5.96 12.30
CA ASP A 14 2.99 -6.67 13.52
C ASP A 14 4.35 -6.22 14.13
N THR A 15 5.20 -5.56 13.34
CA THR A 15 6.47 -4.99 13.85
C THR A 15 6.26 -3.73 14.67
N VAL A 16 5.09 -3.09 14.55
CA VAL A 16 4.76 -1.88 15.30
C VAL A 16 4.52 -2.24 16.77
N PRO A 17 5.25 -1.66 17.74
CA PRO A 17 5.07 -1.98 19.15
C PRO A 17 3.68 -1.59 19.64
N ILE A 18 2.96 -2.55 20.24
CA ILE A 18 1.62 -2.31 20.79
C ILE A 18 1.60 -1.29 21.92
N SER A 19 2.72 -1.13 22.63
CA SER A 19 2.89 -0.15 23.72
C SER A 19 2.64 1.30 23.27
N LEU A 20 2.88 1.62 22.00
CA LEU A 20 2.57 2.95 21.44
C LEU A 20 1.06 3.19 21.38
N ASP A 21 0.28 2.15 21.03
CA ASP A 21 -1.18 2.23 20.96
C ASP A 21 -1.82 2.29 22.37
N GLU A 22 -1.23 1.58 23.33
CA GLU A 22 -1.62 1.63 24.74
C GLU A 22 -1.31 2.98 25.38
N SER A 23 -0.11 3.53 25.14
CA SER A 23 0.27 4.86 25.64
C SER A 23 -0.66 5.94 25.09
N ALA A 24 -0.94 5.91 23.79
CA ALA A 24 -1.85 6.87 23.18
C ALA A 24 -3.30 6.71 23.68
N LYS A 25 -3.71 5.50 24.07
CA LYS A 25 -5.00 5.26 24.72
C LYS A 25 -5.05 5.88 26.12
N LEU A 26 -3.96 5.79 26.89
CA LEU A 26 -3.84 6.46 28.19
C LEU A 26 -3.90 7.99 28.04
N ASP A 27 -3.34 8.53 26.96
CA ASP A 27 -3.42 9.95 26.59
C ASP A 27 -4.81 10.38 26.04
N GLY A 28 -5.80 9.49 26.05
CA GLY A 28 -7.17 9.77 25.61
C GLY A 28 -7.35 9.82 24.09
N ALA A 29 -6.40 9.33 23.29
CA ALA A 29 -6.54 9.29 21.85
C ALA A 29 -7.54 8.21 21.39
N GLY A 30 -8.57 8.61 20.63
CA GLY A 30 -9.52 7.69 20.01
C GLY A 30 -8.86 6.80 18.92
N HIS A 31 -9.51 5.68 18.58
CA HIS A 31 -8.99 4.69 17.61
C HIS A 31 -8.56 5.29 16.27
N PHE A 32 -9.37 6.17 15.68
CA PHE A 32 -9.06 6.78 14.39
C PHE A 32 -7.81 7.67 14.46
N ARG A 33 -7.68 8.45 15.54
CA ARG A 33 -6.53 9.30 15.80
C ARG A 33 -5.26 8.47 15.95
N ARG A 34 -5.32 7.39 16.74
CA ARG A 34 -4.18 6.47 16.95
C ARG A 34 -3.72 5.84 15.65
N PHE A 35 -4.66 5.34 14.83
CA PHE A 35 -4.33 4.80 13.52
C PHE A 35 -3.65 5.84 12.61
N TRP A 36 -4.26 7.01 12.40
CA TRP A 36 -3.74 7.98 11.44
C TRP A 36 -2.48 8.72 11.88
N GLN A 37 -2.31 8.97 13.18
CA GLN A 37 -1.22 9.78 13.71
C GLN A 37 -0.04 8.96 14.23
N ILE A 38 -0.24 7.69 14.57
CA ILE A 38 0.81 6.84 15.17
C ILE A 38 1.10 5.65 14.27
N VAL A 39 0.13 4.75 14.08
CA VAL A 39 0.36 3.48 13.37
C VAL A 39 0.68 3.72 11.89
N LEU A 40 -0.13 4.53 11.21
CA LEU A 40 0.00 4.76 9.77
C LEU A 40 1.35 5.40 9.39
N PRO A 41 1.85 6.45 10.07
CA PRO A 41 3.18 7.00 9.82
C PRO A 41 4.32 5.99 10.01
N LEU A 42 4.20 5.08 10.99
CA LEU A 42 5.21 4.05 11.24
C LEU A 42 5.25 3.00 10.12
N VAL A 43 4.11 2.69 9.51
CA VAL A 43 4.04 1.72 8.38
C VAL A 43 4.19 2.34 6.99
N ARG A 44 4.32 3.67 6.90
CA ARG A 44 4.51 4.40 5.62
C ARG A 44 5.60 3.80 4.72
N PRO A 45 6.77 3.36 5.20
CA PRO A 45 7.80 2.81 4.32
C PRO A 45 7.31 1.59 3.54
N MET A 46 6.56 0.70 4.20
CA MET A 46 6.01 -0.49 3.53
C MET A 46 4.90 -0.15 2.54
N ILE A 47 4.08 0.86 2.85
CA ILE A 47 3.08 1.39 1.93
C ILE A 47 3.75 1.91 0.64
N ALA A 48 4.89 2.62 0.76
CA ALA A 48 5.62 3.10 -0.40
C ALA A 48 6.15 1.95 -1.29
N VAL A 49 6.68 0.89 -0.67
CA VAL A 49 7.11 -0.32 -1.39
C VAL A 49 5.94 -0.96 -2.13
N GLN A 50 4.80 -1.12 -1.48
CA GLN A 50 3.60 -1.70 -2.10
C GLN A 50 3.06 -0.83 -3.24
N ALA A 51 3.08 0.49 -3.08
CA ALA A 51 2.66 1.43 -4.11
C ALA A 51 3.56 1.34 -5.36
N LEU A 52 4.88 1.30 -5.16
CA LEU A 52 5.83 1.12 -6.26
C LEU A 52 5.59 -0.20 -6.98
N TRP A 53 5.41 -1.29 -6.22
CA TRP A 53 5.18 -2.62 -6.80
C TRP A 53 3.86 -2.70 -7.57
N ALA A 54 2.80 -2.08 -7.05
CA ALA A 54 1.50 -1.97 -7.71
C ALA A 54 1.57 -1.11 -9.00
N PHE A 55 2.45 -0.12 -9.05
CA PHE A 55 2.67 0.70 -10.24
C PHE A 55 3.47 -0.03 -11.33
N MET A 56 4.54 -0.72 -10.94
CA MET A 56 5.44 -1.40 -11.90
C MET A 56 4.74 -2.46 -12.74
N GLY A 57 3.77 -3.17 -12.18
CA GLY A 57 3.05 -4.25 -12.89
C GLY A 57 2.34 -3.75 -14.15
N PRO A 58 1.34 -2.87 -14.04
CA PRO A 58 0.64 -2.32 -15.19
C PRO A 58 1.53 -1.47 -16.11
N PHE A 59 2.54 -0.79 -15.54
CA PHE A 59 3.42 0.08 -16.32
C PHE A 59 4.19 -0.68 -17.42
N GLY A 60 4.58 -1.92 -17.17
CA GLY A 60 5.25 -2.79 -18.15
C GLY A 60 4.34 -3.76 -18.89
N ASP A 61 3.02 -3.70 -18.71
CA ASP A 61 2.11 -4.71 -19.26
C ASP A 61 1.76 -4.44 -20.73
N TYR A 62 2.48 -5.09 -21.63
CA TYR A 62 2.22 -5.00 -23.07
C TYR A 62 1.06 -5.88 -23.54
N ILE A 63 0.97 -7.13 -23.05
CA ILE A 63 0.06 -8.14 -23.61
C ILE A 63 -1.40 -7.72 -23.39
N LEU A 64 -1.74 -7.34 -22.16
CA LEU A 64 -3.10 -6.94 -21.82
C LEU A 64 -3.43 -5.59 -22.44
N SER A 65 -2.48 -4.64 -22.45
CA SER A 65 -2.66 -3.31 -23.04
C SER A 65 -2.89 -3.38 -24.56
N SER A 66 -2.06 -4.10 -25.30
CA SER A 66 -2.20 -4.23 -26.77
C SER A 66 -3.47 -4.98 -27.19
N PHE A 67 -3.97 -5.89 -26.36
CA PHE A 67 -5.22 -6.60 -26.63
C PHE A 67 -6.46 -5.74 -26.35
N LEU A 68 -6.46 -4.95 -25.28
CA LEU A 68 -7.61 -4.15 -24.87
C LEU A 68 -7.72 -2.81 -25.60
N LEU A 69 -6.59 -2.15 -25.85
CA LEU A 69 -6.55 -0.80 -26.41
C LEU A 69 -6.64 -0.85 -27.93
N ARG A 70 -7.74 -0.33 -28.47
CA ARG A 70 -8.01 -0.37 -29.93
C ARG A 70 -7.68 0.93 -30.65
N GLU A 71 -7.77 2.06 -29.95
CA GLU A 71 -7.52 3.38 -30.50
C GLU A 71 -6.18 3.91 -30.00
N LYS A 72 -5.40 4.51 -30.92
CA LYS A 72 -4.03 4.96 -30.68
C LYS A 72 -3.94 6.03 -29.59
N GLU A 73 -5.00 6.81 -29.39
CA GLU A 73 -5.05 7.86 -28.35
C GLU A 73 -4.99 7.30 -26.92
N PHE A 74 -5.35 6.02 -26.72
CA PHE A 74 -5.34 5.39 -25.40
C PHE A 74 -4.12 4.50 -25.15
N TYR A 75 -3.15 4.46 -26.07
CA TYR A 75 -1.97 3.61 -25.91
C TYR A 75 -1.14 4.00 -24.70
N THR A 76 -0.70 2.98 -23.96
CA THR A 76 0.24 3.14 -22.86
C THR A 76 1.67 3.19 -23.42
N VAL A 77 2.64 3.58 -22.59
CA VAL A 77 4.07 3.60 -22.98
C VAL A 77 4.59 2.23 -23.45
N ALA A 78 3.96 1.14 -23.00
CA ALA A 78 4.37 -0.21 -23.35
C ALA A 78 3.96 -0.63 -24.78
N VAL A 79 2.93 0.00 -25.38
CA VAL A 79 2.35 -0.34 -26.70
C VAL A 79 2.81 0.66 -27.77
#